data_AF-A0A7T1WTG2-F1
#
_entry.id   AF-A0A7T1WTG2-F1
#
_cell.length_a   1.000
_cell.length_b   1.000
_cell.length_c   1.000
_cell.angle_alpha   90.00
_cell.angle_beta   90.00
_cell.angle_gamma   90.00
#
_symmetry.space_group_name_H-M   'P 1'
#
loop_
_entity.id
_entity.type
_entity.pdbx_description
1 polymer ?
#
loop_
_entity_poly.entity_id
_entity_poly.type
_entity_poly.pdbx_seq_one_letter_code
_entity_poly.pdbx_strand_id
1 'polypeptide(L)'
;MNDSPGWTSPGSPSPDRSPEGEKPAQVPGSTPDPAPGNDPPRNWSAQQPPAQAGPGWGAPPPGRPGRDNWGGYWNQPPVAKPGIIPLRPLGVGEILDGAVSTMRAHWRTVLGISLAVAVVVQLVATVVNGLWLTDAADLSALSRDPQPSTDEFMDAISGSLRLTGVRALVETLGTVFATAMLTIVISRAVLGRSVSAGEAWRDSRPQLLRLLGLLILLPLLVALAMFVGAAPGAVLLAAGFRALGISLLLVGLLAGVVAAVWFWVRFSLAAPALMLEKQGVITAMRRSAKLVRGSWWRVFGVQILATILVVIVASVLQMPATLIGMLASGQGLSAFAEGTPPTGWSYLISVGIGAVIASTITFPIRAGVTALLYLDQRIRREALDLELARAAGVPGYGDPKSDRPTPGS
;
A
#
# COMPACT_ATOMS: atom_id res chain seq x y z
N MET A 1 28.05 17.75 -61.84
CA MET A 1 27.87 19.21 -61.84
C MET A 1 27.31 19.61 -60.49
N ASN A 2 28.23 20.14 -59.69
CA ASN A 2 28.16 21.01 -58.52
C ASN A 2 27.11 20.79 -57.42
N ASP A 3 27.42 21.04 -56.14
CA ASP A 3 28.62 20.96 -55.29
C ASP A 3 28.14 21.46 -53.92
N SER A 4 28.60 20.76 -52.88
CA SER A 4 28.47 20.94 -51.42
C SER A 4 28.81 22.38 -50.93
N PRO A 5 28.62 22.82 -49.64
CA PRO A 5 29.03 22.11 -48.40
C PRO A 5 28.14 22.35 -47.15
N GLY A 6 28.16 21.57 -46.06
CA GLY A 6 29.29 20.90 -45.40
C GLY A 6 29.92 21.85 -44.38
N TRP A 7 29.34 22.00 -43.18
CA TRP A 7 29.81 22.94 -42.15
C TRP A 7 30.80 22.26 -41.17
N THR A 8 31.95 22.90 -40.94
CA THR A 8 33.04 22.49 -40.04
C THR A 8 33.28 23.57 -38.96
N SER A 9 33.80 23.19 -37.79
CA SER A 9 34.30 24.07 -36.72
C SER A 9 35.81 24.29 -36.86
N PRO A 10 36.34 25.50 -36.60
CA PRO A 10 37.36 25.64 -35.55
C PRO A 10 37.52 27.05 -34.90
N GLY A 11 38.10 27.10 -33.69
CA GLY A 11 38.88 28.27 -33.22
C GLY A 11 38.97 28.51 -31.71
N SER A 12 40.09 28.09 -31.10
CA SER A 12 40.57 28.49 -29.77
C SER A 12 41.18 29.92 -29.78
N PRO A 13 41.28 30.63 -28.64
CA PRO A 13 41.80 32.01 -28.60
C PRO A 13 43.34 32.12 -28.55
N SER A 14 43.86 33.16 -29.22
CA SER A 14 45.28 33.57 -29.24
C SER A 14 45.70 34.40 -28.01
N PRO A 15 47.00 34.38 -27.63
CA PRO A 15 47.58 35.21 -26.58
C PRO A 15 48.18 36.50 -27.15
N ASP A 16 48.16 37.59 -26.38
CA ASP A 16 49.00 38.75 -26.65
C ASP A 16 49.54 39.38 -25.36
N ARG A 17 50.73 39.98 -25.52
CA ARG A 17 51.80 40.16 -24.54
C ARG A 17 52.04 41.66 -24.27
N SER A 18 52.79 41.93 -23.20
CA SER A 18 53.75 43.07 -22.97
C SER A 18 53.32 44.14 -21.92
N PRO A 19 54.25 44.98 -21.40
CA PRO A 19 55.16 44.69 -20.28
C PRO A 19 55.41 45.89 -19.30
N GLU A 20 56.01 45.66 -18.11
CA GLU A 20 56.76 46.63 -17.23
C GLU A 20 56.97 45.91 -15.87
N GLY A 21 58.09 45.91 -15.14
CA GLY A 21 59.33 46.67 -15.13
C GLY A 21 60.41 46.02 -14.22
N GLU A 22 61.66 46.42 -14.47
CA GLU A 22 62.96 46.41 -13.73
C GLU A 22 63.07 45.82 -12.29
N LYS A 23 64.18 45.25 -11.76
CA LYS A 23 65.65 45.27 -12.02
C LYS A 23 66.37 44.16 -11.16
N PRO A 24 67.71 43.92 -11.31
CA PRO A 24 68.40 42.64 -11.03
C PRO A 24 69.40 42.63 -9.86
N ALA A 25 69.94 41.43 -9.50
CA ALA A 25 71.30 41.26 -8.95
C ALA A 25 71.85 39.82 -9.16
N GLN A 26 73.07 39.73 -9.70
CA GLN A 26 73.93 38.54 -9.88
C GLN A 26 75.13 38.62 -8.93
N VAL A 27 75.60 37.50 -8.35
CA VAL A 27 77.02 36.99 -8.37
C VAL A 27 77.11 35.56 -7.76
N PRO A 28 78.19 34.75 -8.02
CA PRO A 28 78.09 33.33 -8.36
C PRO A 28 78.98 32.33 -7.56
N GLY A 29 78.64 31.04 -7.61
CA GLY A 29 79.57 29.91 -7.83
C GLY A 29 80.41 29.32 -6.67
N SER A 30 80.11 28.07 -6.26
CA SER A 30 81.07 26.95 -6.08
C SER A 30 80.35 25.59 -5.86
N THR A 31 80.81 24.56 -6.57
CA THR A 31 80.37 23.13 -6.66
C THR A 31 81.09 22.21 -5.64
N PRO A 32 80.96 20.85 -5.62
CA PRO A 32 79.84 19.89 -5.78
C PRO A 32 79.81 18.74 -4.71
N ASP A 33 78.72 17.95 -4.62
CA ASP A 33 78.64 16.44 -4.61
C ASP A 33 77.29 15.87 -4.08
N PRO A 34 76.92 14.58 -4.35
CA PRO A 34 75.52 14.15 -4.57
C PRO A 34 74.87 13.15 -3.55
N ALA A 35 73.53 13.06 -3.65
CA ALA A 35 72.59 11.97 -3.27
C ALA A 35 72.35 11.67 -1.76
N PRO A 36 71.29 10.92 -1.33
CA PRO A 36 70.27 10.14 -2.06
C PRO A 36 68.79 10.31 -1.61
N GLY A 37 67.86 9.67 -2.34
CA GLY A 37 66.41 9.66 -2.09
C GLY A 37 65.95 8.74 -0.94
N ASN A 38 64.73 8.99 -0.45
CA ASN A 38 64.08 8.23 0.62
C ASN A 38 62.64 7.84 0.24
N ASP A 39 62.45 6.54 0.03
CA ASP A 39 61.18 5.81 0.12
C ASP A 39 60.66 5.75 1.57
N PRO A 40 59.34 5.59 1.79
CA PRO A 40 58.77 5.33 3.12
C PRO A 40 58.90 3.84 3.56
N PRO A 41 58.87 3.56 4.88
CA PRO A 41 59.62 2.45 5.48
C PRO A 41 58.92 1.08 5.50
N ARG A 42 59.72 0.02 5.29
CA ARG A 42 59.41 -1.39 5.57
C ARG A 42 60.25 -1.90 6.75
N ASN A 43 59.60 -2.38 7.81
CA ASN A 43 60.01 -3.54 8.65
C ASN A 43 58.84 -3.87 9.60
N TRP A 44 58.37 -5.11 9.79
CA TRP A 44 59.07 -6.20 10.48
C TRP A 44 58.65 -7.62 10.02
N SER A 45 59.68 -8.42 9.73
CA SER A 45 59.95 -9.86 9.93
C SER A 45 58.99 -11.00 9.53
N ALA A 46 59.64 -12.06 9.03
CA ALA A 46 59.17 -13.32 8.50
C ALA A 46 58.73 -14.36 9.55
N GLN A 47 57.63 -15.06 9.25
CA GLN A 47 57.43 -16.52 9.36
C GLN A 47 55.93 -16.86 9.27
N GLN A 48 55.44 -17.18 8.06
CA GLN A 48 54.21 -17.98 7.90
C GLN A 48 54.41 -18.99 6.75
N PRO A 49 53.97 -20.25 6.93
CA PRO A 49 54.22 -21.35 5.99
C PRO A 49 53.42 -21.21 4.68
N PRO A 50 53.86 -21.84 3.57
CA PRO A 50 53.23 -21.67 2.27
C PRO A 50 51.80 -22.21 2.27
N ALA A 51 50.86 -21.41 1.77
CA ALA A 51 49.49 -21.83 1.55
C ALA A 51 49.47 -22.92 0.45
N GLN A 52 49.06 -24.10 0.87
CA GLN A 52 48.92 -25.31 0.07
C GLN A 52 47.82 -25.10 -0.98
N ALA A 53 48.16 -25.31 -2.25
CA ALA A 53 47.20 -25.36 -3.34
C ALA A 53 46.26 -26.58 -3.17
N GLY A 54 45.00 -26.31 -2.82
CA GLY A 54 43.93 -27.30 -2.79
C GLY A 54 43.30 -27.49 -4.18
N PRO A 55 42.90 -28.72 -4.55
CA PRO A 55 42.45 -29.06 -5.91
C PRO A 55 41.07 -28.47 -6.24
N GLY A 56 40.92 -28.06 -7.49
CA GLY A 56 39.84 -27.21 -7.98
C GLY A 56 38.43 -27.79 -7.93
N TRP A 57 37.47 -26.85 -7.97
CA TRP A 57 36.11 -27.06 -8.42
C TRP A 57 35.76 -25.94 -9.42
N GLY A 58 35.29 -26.37 -10.59
CA GLY A 58 35.27 -25.60 -11.83
C GLY A 58 34.20 -24.52 -11.95
N ALA A 59 34.38 -23.71 -12.99
CA ALA A 59 33.44 -22.72 -13.48
C ALA A 59 32.03 -23.34 -13.72
N PRO A 60 30.94 -22.62 -13.41
CA PRO A 60 29.60 -23.10 -13.69
C PRO A 60 29.38 -23.17 -15.21
N PRO A 61 28.80 -24.27 -15.75
CA PRO A 61 28.51 -24.37 -17.17
C PRO A 61 27.37 -23.43 -17.59
N PRO A 62 27.32 -23.00 -18.86
CA PRO A 62 26.21 -22.19 -19.37
C PRO A 62 24.93 -23.04 -19.38
N GLY A 63 23.97 -22.67 -18.53
CA GLY A 63 22.69 -23.36 -18.39
C GLY A 63 21.82 -23.25 -19.65
N ARG A 64 21.41 -24.40 -20.18
CA ARG A 64 20.40 -24.55 -21.26
C ARG A 64 19.01 -24.06 -20.78
N PRO A 65 18.17 -23.52 -21.68
CA PRO A 65 16.81 -23.11 -21.32
C PRO A 65 15.88 -24.33 -21.33
N GLY A 66 15.43 -24.77 -20.16
CA GLY A 66 14.49 -25.88 -20.09
C GLY A 66 14.00 -26.20 -18.70
N ARG A 67 12.74 -25.81 -18.46
CA ARG A 67 11.73 -26.40 -17.57
C ARG A 67 12.03 -26.55 -16.06
N ASP A 68 10.99 -26.22 -15.29
CA ASP A 68 10.76 -26.59 -13.89
C ASP A 68 11.51 -25.77 -12.84
N ASN A 69 11.11 -24.50 -12.68
CA ASN A 69 11.61 -23.64 -11.61
C ASN A 69 10.53 -23.33 -10.56
N TRP A 70 10.30 -24.29 -9.66
CA TRP A 70 9.61 -24.07 -8.37
C TRP A 70 10.57 -23.65 -7.24
N GLY A 71 11.89 -23.56 -7.49
CA GLY A 71 12.93 -23.30 -6.48
C GLY A 71 13.64 -21.94 -6.56
N GLY A 72 13.35 -21.10 -7.56
CA GLY A 72 14.15 -19.91 -7.88
C GLY A 72 13.94 -18.65 -7.02
N TYR A 73 13.17 -18.71 -5.94
CA TYR A 73 12.88 -17.53 -5.12
C TYR A 73 14.05 -17.07 -4.23
N TRP A 74 15.06 -17.91 -4.02
CA TRP A 74 16.09 -17.67 -3.00
C TRP A 74 17.44 -17.16 -3.52
N ASN A 75 17.74 -17.30 -4.81
CA ASN A 75 19.04 -16.90 -5.39
C ASN A 75 18.86 -16.13 -6.70
N GLN A 76 18.59 -14.82 -6.61
CA GLN A 76 18.65 -13.92 -7.77
C GLN A 76 19.66 -12.78 -7.51
N PRO A 77 20.42 -12.36 -8.55
CA PRO A 77 21.43 -11.31 -8.41
C PRO A 77 20.81 -9.96 -7.98
N PRO A 78 21.56 -9.09 -7.28
CA PRO A 78 21.03 -7.83 -6.75
C PRO A 78 20.69 -6.89 -7.91
N VAL A 79 19.39 -6.67 -8.14
CA VAL A 79 18.90 -5.64 -9.08
C VAL A 79 18.90 -4.29 -8.37
N ALA A 80 19.10 -3.21 -9.13
CA ALA A 80 19.00 -1.84 -8.65
C ALA A 80 17.71 -1.66 -7.84
N LYS A 81 17.86 -1.22 -6.59
CA LYS A 81 16.79 -0.83 -5.68
C LYS A 81 16.80 0.71 -5.60
N PRO A 82 16.08 1.44 -6.46
CA PRO A 82 15.98 2.90 -6.30
C PRO A 82 15.28 3.29 -4.99
N GLY A 83 14.52 2.36 -4.37
CA GLY A 83 13.84 2.51 -3.09
C GLY A 83 13.79 1.20 -2.28
N ILE A 84 12.91 1.13 -1.28
CA ILE A 84 12.84 0.03 -0.29
C ILE A 84 12.32 -1.29 -0.91
N ILE A 85 11.72 -1.24 -2.10
CA ILE A 85 10.96 -2.35 -2.69
C ILE A 85 11.61 -2.80 -4.01
N PRO A 86 11.78 -4.12 -4.23
CA PRO A 86 12.36 -4.62 -5.48
C PRO A 86 11.42 -4.38 -6.67
N LEU A 87 11.98 -3.97 -7.80
CA LEU A 87 11.25 -3.70 -9.05
C LEU A 87 10.94 -5.01 -9.82
N ARG A 88 10.38 -6.00 -9.13
CA ARG A 88 10.02 -7.30 -9.70
C ARG A 88 8.63 -7.73 -9.23
N PRO A 89 8.01 -8.74 -9.85
CA PRO A 89 6.78 -9.32 -9.34
C PRO A 89 6.96 -9.75 -7.87
N LEU A 90 6.16 -9.18 -6.96
CA LEU A 90 6.36 -9.29 -5.52
C LEU A 90 5.84 -10.63 -4.98
N GLY A 91 6.50 -11.20 -3.98
CA GLY A 91 5.98 -12.28 -3.13
C GLY A 91 4.94 -11.76 -2.12
N VAL A 92 4.15 -12.65 -1.51
CA VAL A 92 3.19 -12.24 -0.46
C VAL A 92 3.92 -11.66 0.76
N GLY A 93 5.02 -12.30 1.19
CA GLY A 93 5.88 -11.80 2.26
C GLY A 93 6.51 -10.45 1.93
N GLU A 94 6.96 -10.26 0.69
CA GLU A 94 7.53 -8.98 0.22
C GLU A 94 6.50 -7.84 0.18
N ILE A 95 5.22 -8.15 -0.11
CA ILE A 95 4.14 -7.15 -0.04
C ILE A 95 3.90 -6.70 1.41
N LEU A 96 3.84 -7.65 2.35
CA LEU A 96 3.64 -7.35 3.76
C LEU A 96 4.85 -6.61 4.37
N ASP A 97 6.05 -7.12 4.12
CA ASP A 97 7.29 -6.50 4.60
C ASP A 97 7.53 -5.14 3.93
N GLY A 98 7.22 -5.02 2.63
CA GLY A 98 7.23 -3.75 1.90
C GLY A 98 6.30 -2.70 2.50
N ALA A 99 5.10 -3.10 2.93
CA ALA A 99 4.15 -2.20 3.58
C ALA A 99 4.68 -1.70 4.94
N VAL A 100 5.21 -2.61 5.77
CA VAL A 100 5.73 -2.28 7.11
C VAL A 100 7.03 -1.46 7.02
N SER A 101 7.95 -1.84 6.13
CA SER A 101 9.21 -1.13 5.92
C SER A 101 8.99 0.29 5.38
N THR A 102 8.04 0.47 4.46
CA THR A 102 7.64 1.81 3.97
C THR A 102 7.05 2.66 5.08
N MET A 103 6.18 2.08 5.92
CA MET A 103 5.63 2.75 7.10
C MET A 103 6.74 3.18 8.06
N ARG A 104 7.71 2.31 8.36
CA ARG A 104 8.82 2.60 9.27
C ARG A 104 9.74 3.70 8.74
N ALA A 105 10.05 3.68 7.45
CA ALA A 105 10.91 4.68 6.81
C ALA A 105 10.28 6.08 6.80
N HIS A 106 8.96 6.18 6.68
CA HIS A 106 8.23 7.44 6.60
C HIS A 106 7.25 7.66 7.77
N TRP A 107 7.57 7.13 8.95
CA TRP A 107 6.65 7.02 10.09
C TRP A 107 6.02 8.35 10.49
N ARG A 108 6.74 9.47 10.42
CA ARG A 108 6.25 10.80 10.80
C ARG A 108 5.05 11.22 9.95
N THR A 109 5.18 11.12 8.62
CA THR A 109 4.11 11.48 7.69
C THR A 109 2.99 10.44 7.75
N VAL A 110 3.35 9.16 7.74
CA VAL A 110 2.40 8.05 7.68
C VAL A 110 1.52 7.98 8.92
N LEU A 111 2.13 8.01 10.13
CA LEU A 111 1.37 8.01 11.38
C LEU A 111 0.68 9.35 11.62
N GLY A 112 1.27 10.48 11.20
CA GLY A 112 0.61 11.78 11.32
C GLY A 112 -0.69 11.87 10.52
N ILE A 113 -0.67 11.42 9.25
CA ILE A 113 -1.89 11.32 8.43
C ILE A 113 -2.86 10.32 9.05
N SER A 114 -2.38 9.13 9.43
CA SER A 114 -3.24 8.06 9.96
C SER A 114 -3.91 8.46 11.27
N LEU A 115 -3.20 9.15 12.15
CA LEU A 115 -3.73 9.69 13.40
C LEU A 115 -4.78 10.77 13.14
N ALA A 116 -4.50 11.73 12.26
CA ALA A 116 -5.45 12.79 11.92
C ALA A 116 -6.76 12.20 11.37
N VAL A 117 -6.66 11.23 10.46
CA VAL A 117 -7.84 10.54 9.92
C VAL A 117 -8.53 9.70 10.99
N ALA A 118 -7.77 8.93 11.77
CA ALA A 118 -8.31 8.09 12.83
C ALA A 118 -9.09 8.91 13.86
N VAL A 119 -8.56 10.05 14.32
CA VAL A 119 -9.23 10.94 15.28
C VAL A 119 -10.56 11.44 14.70
N VAL A 120 -10.58 11.95 13.47
CA VAL A 120 -11.82 12.44 12.85
C VAL A 120 -12.86 11.33 12.71
N VAL A 121 -12.44 10.18 12.18
CA VAL A 121 -13.32 9.04 11.91
C VAL A 121 -13.88 8.48 13.20
N GLN A 122 -13.03 8.28 14.21
CA GLN A 122 -13.46 7.71 15.48
C GLN A 122 -14.26 8.70 16.32
N LEU A 123 -13.97 10.01 16.24
CA LEU A 123 -14.83 11.01 16.88
C LEU A 123 -16.23 10.98 16.28
N VAL A 124 -16.35 10.98 14.95
CA VAL A 124 -17.66 10.87 14.29
C VAL A 124 -18.33 9.55 14.64
N ALA A 125 -17.60 8.43 14.60
CA ALA A 125 -18.15 7.12 14.96
C ALA A 125 -18.61 7.06 16.43
N THR A 126 -17.85 7.63 17.37
CA THR A 126 -18.19 7.69 18.79
C THR A 126 -19.42 8.58 19.03
N VAL A 127 -19.53 9.73 18.36
CA VAL A 127 -20.71 10.60 18.46
C VAL A 127 -21.93 9.92 17.86
N VAL A 128 -21.78 9.29 16.69
CA VAL A 128 -22.86 8.53 16.05
C VAL A 128 -23.32 7.40 16.97
N ASN A 129 -22.40 6.65 17.54
CA ASN A 129 -22.72 5.60 18.51
C ASN A 129 -23.39 6.18 19.76
N GLY A 130 -22.85 7.23 20.36
CA GLY A 130 -23.39 7.79 21.61
C GLY A 130 -24.75 8.46 21.49
N LEU A 131 -25.09 9.01 20.32
CA LEU A 131 -26.39 9.67 20.08
C LEU A 131 -27.44 8.73 19.48
N TRP A 132 -27.04 7.74 18.65
CA TRP A 132 -27.98 6.84 17.99
C TRP A 132 -28.11 5.47 18.68
N LEU A 133 -27.12 4.99 19.44
CA LEU A 133 -27.26 3.73 20.20
C LEU A 133 -28.23 3.85 21.38
N THR A 134 -28.41 5.05 21.92
CA THR A 134 -29.39 5.30 23.00
C THR A 134 -30.83 5.15 22.51
N ASP A 135 -31.05 5.39 21.22
CA ASP A 135 -32.32 5.22 20.51
C ASP A 135 -32.39 3.88 19.75
N ALA A 136 -31.43 2.97 19.97
CA ALA A 136 -31.31 1.78 19.13
C ALA A 136 -32.52 0.87 19.26
N ALA A 137 -33.17 0.64 18.10
CA ALA A 137 -34.30 -0.24 17.91
C ALA A 137 -34.17 -1.54 18.71
N ASP A 138 -35.25 -1.85 19.43
CA ASP A 138 -35.44 -2.97 20.34
C ASP A 138 -35.32 -4.30 19.58
N LEU A 139 -34.09 -4.71 19.20
CA LEU A 139 -33.83 -6.07 18.71
C LEU A 139 -34.20 -7.10 19.79
N SER A 140 -34.27 -6.68 21.05
CA SER A 140 -34.88 -7.48 22.12
C SER A 140 -36.39 -7.66 21.97
N ALA A 141 -37.11 -6.86 21.17
CA ALA A 141 -38.49 -7.16 20.81
C ALA A 141 -38.58 -8.47 19.99
N LEU A 142 -37.63 -8.70 19.06
CA LEU A 142 -37.52 -9.95 18.30
C LEU A 142 -37.08 -11.15 19.16
N SER A 143 -36.37 -10.91 20.25
CA SER A 143 -36.01 -11.96 21.22
C SER A 143 -37.12 -12.24 22.24
N ARG A 144 -38.05 -11.29 22.45
CA ARG A 144 -39.18 -11.43 23.39
C ARG A 144 -40.39 -12.10 22.75
N ASP A 145 -40.59 -11.92 21.45
CA ASP A 145 -41.69 -12.54 20.72
C ASP A 145 -41.19 -13.63 19.74
N PRO A 146 -41.54 -14.92 19.95
CA PRO A 146 -41.24 -16.00 19.01
C PRO A 146 -41.98 -15.89 17.66
N GLN A 147 -43.02 -15.06 17.55
CA GLN A 147 -43.75 -14.78 16.30
C GLN A 147 -43.97 -13.27 16.11
N PRO A 148 -42.91 -12.49 15.86
CA PRO A 148 -43.04 -11.06 15.64
C PRO A 148 -43.89 -10.78 14.41
N SER A 149 -44.73 -9.75 14.47
CA SER A 149 -45.51 -9.29 13.31
C SER A 149 -44.58 -8.83 12.18
N THR A 150 -45.09 -8.81 10.95
CA THR A 150 -44.29 -8.37 9.78
C THR A 150 -43.79 -6.94 9.94
N ASP A 151 -44.58 -6.08 10.58
CA ASP A 151 -44.22 -4.68 10.82
C ASP A 151 -43.14 -4.56 11.91
N GLU A 152 -43.24 -5.29 13.02
CA GLU A 152 -42.22 -5.32 14.07
C GLU A 152 -40.89 -5.90 13.57
N PHE A 153 -40.94 -6.93 12.72
CA PHE A 153 -39.76 -7.48 12.07
C PHE A 153 -39.10 -6.48 11.12
N MET A 154 -39.90 -5.76 10.33
CA MET A 154 -39.40 -4.75 9.40
C MET A 154 -38.87 -3.50 10.12
N ASP A 155 -39.49 -3.09 11.24
CA ASP A 155 -39.00 -1.99 12.06
C ASP A 155 -37.72 -2.35 12.82
N ALA A 156 -37.63 -3.56 13.38
CA ALA A 156 -36.42 -4.02 14.05
C ALA A 156 -35.24 -4.19 13.07
N ILE A 157 -35.50 -4.75 11.89
CA ILE A 157 -34.48 -4.87 10.83
C ILE A 157 -34.10 -3.51 10.27
N SER A 158 -35.05 -2.63 9.97
CA SER A 158 -34.75 -1.33 9.38
C SER A 158 -34.05 -0.41 10.39
N GLY A 159 -34.42 -0.46 11.67
CA GLY A 159 -33.73 0.23 12.76
C GLY A 159 -32.30 -0.26 12.94
N SER A 160 -32.09 -1.59 12.99
CA SER A 160 -30.76 -2.20 13.08
C SER A 160 -29.88 -1.90 11.85
N LEU A 161 -30.47 -1.97 10.65
CA LEU A 161 -29.80 -1.62 9.39
C LEU A 161 -29.41 -0.15 9.32
N ARG A 162 -30.26 0.77 9.81
CA ARG A 162 -29.93 2.21 9.86
C ARG A 162 -28.73 2.46 10.76
N LEU A 163 -28.73 1.88 11.95
CA LEU A 163 -27.65 2.06 12.93
C LEU A 163 -26.34 1.45 12.45
N THR A 164 -26.39 0.18 12.07
CA THR A 164 -25.22 -0.56 11.57
C THR A 164 -24.72 0.04 10.26
N GLY A 165 -25.63 0.46 9.38
CA GLY A 165 -25.33 1.06 8.10
C GLY A 165 -24.65 2.42 8.21
N VAL A 166 -25.16 3.34 9.05
CA VAL A 166 -24.53 4.66 9.27
C VAL A 166 -23.15 4.49 9.88
N ARG A 167 -23.01 3.65 10.91
CA ARG A 167 -21.70 3.37 11.52
C ARG A 167 -20.72 2.75 10.52
N ALA A 168 -21.14 1.71 9.79
CA ALA A 168 -20.31 1.06 8.78
C ALA A 168 -19.90 2.04 7.68
N LEU A 169 -20.79 2.96 7.30
CA LEU A 169 -20.48 4.00 6.33
C LEU A 169 -19.39 4.94 6.84
N VAL A 170 -19.47 5.41 8.08
CA VAL A 170 -18.43 6.26 8.71
C VAL A 170 -17.08 5.54 8.75
N GLU A 171 -17.05 4.28 9.20
CA GLU A 171 -15.81 3.49 9.27
C GLU A 171 -15.21 3.22 7.88
N THR A 172 -16.06 2.96 6.88
CA THR A 172 -15.63 2.74 5.50
C THR A 172 -15.11 4.03 4.86
N LEU A 173 -15.80 5.16 5.08
CA LEU A 173 -15.35 6.50 4.68
C LEU A 173 -13.96 6.79 5.22
N GLY A 174 -13.76 6.57 6.52
CA GLY A 174 -12.49 6.76 7.17
C GLY A 174 -11.37 5.89 6.60
N THR A 175 -11.65 4.60 6.46
CA THR A 175 -10.68 3.64 5.92
C THR A 175 -10.28 3.98 4.49
N VAL A 176 -11.23 4.33 3.62
CA VAL A 176 -10.95 4.69 2.23
C VAL A 176 -10.21 6.01 2.13
N PHE A 177 -10.58 7.01 2.92
CA PHE A 177 -9.89 8.30 2.96
C PHE A 177 -8.43 8.14 3.43
N ALA A 178 -8.21 7.39 4.52
CA ALA A 178 -6.87 7.04 4.97
C ALA A 178 -6.10 6.30 3.89
N THR A 179 -6.72 5.27 3.28
CA THR A 179 -6.11 4.46 2.23
C THR A 179 -5.70 5.32 1.03
N ALA A 180 -6.54 6.26 0.60
CA ALA A 180 -6.24 7.15 -0.51
C ALA A 180 -5.04 8.07 -0.25
N MET A 181 -5.04 8.77 0.89
CA MET A 181 -3.93 9.66 1.25
C MET A 181 -2.63 8.89 1.42
N LEU A 182 -2.68 7.74 2.09
CA LEU A 182 -1.51 6.91 2.35
C LEU A 182 -1.01 6.22 1.07
N THR A 183 -1.88 5.89 0.12
CA THR A 183 -1.48 5.33 -1.18
C THR A 183 -0.55 6.29 -1.94
N ILE A 184 -0.82 7.60 -1.91
CA ILE A 184 0.03 8.61 -2.57
C ILE A 184 1.40 8.69 -1.90
N VAL A 185 1.43 8.67 -0.55
CA VAL A 185 2.69 8.65 0.21
C VAL A 185 3.50 7.40 -0.11
N ILE A 186 2.85 6.24 -0.11
CA ILE A 186 3.49 4.94 -0.38
C ILE A 186 4.01 4.89 -1.82
N SER A 187 3.22 5.34 -2.81
CA SER A 187 3.66 5.36 -4.20
C SER A 187 4.91 6.22 -4.41
N ARG A 188 5.05 7.34 -3.72
CA ARG A 188 6.24 8.20 -3.81
C ARG A 188 7.42 7.67 -3.01
N ALA A 189 7.15 7.08 -1.85
CA ALA A 189 8.17 6.42 -1.03
C ALA A 189 8.84 5.25 -1.77
N VAL A 190 8.06 4.47 -2.55
CA VAL A 190 8.60 3.40 -3.40
C VAL A 190 9.54 3.93 -4.48
N LEU A 191 9.31 5.17 -4.95
CA LEU A 191 10.18 5.87 -5.91
C LEU A 191 11.34 6.63 -5.24
N GLY A 192 11.59 6.40 -3.95
CA GLY A 192 12.67 7.05 -3.19
C GLY A 192 12.42 8.52 -2.85
N ARG A 193 11.21 9.05 -3.07
CA ARG A 193 10.85 10.44 -2.78
C ARG A 193 10.07 10.52 -1.46
N SER A 194 10.52 11.40 -0.56
CA SER A 194 9.74 11.75 0.63
C SER A 194 8.59 12.69 0.27
N VAL A 195 7.50 12.63 1.03
CA VAL A 195 6.31 13.48 0.85
C VAL A 195 5.89 13.99 2.20
N SER A 196 5.59 15.29 2.27
CA SER A 196 4.98 15.89 3.46
C SER A 196 3.46 15.63 3.49
N ALA A 197 2.85 15.72 4.68
CA ALA A 197 1.40 15.54 4.82
C ALA A 197 0.59 16.57 4.02
N GLY A 198 1.08 17.82 3.94
CA GLY A 198 0.44 18.89 3.17
C GLY A 198 0.48 18.65 1.67
N GLU A 199 1.58 18.11 1.13
CA GLU A 199 1.66 17.73 -0.28
C GLU A 199 0.74 16.55 -0.59
N ALA A 200 0.71 15.53 0.27
CA ALA A 200 -0.20 14.39 0.11
C ALA A 200 -1.66 14.86 0.09
N TRP A 201 -2.04 15.81 0.96
CA TRP A 201 -3.36 16.42 0.96
C TRP A 201 -3.67 17.17 -0.34
N ARG A 202 -2.75 18.02 -0.80
CA ARG A 202 -2.92 18.83 -2.02
C ARG A 202 -3.08 17.97 -3.27
N ASP A 203 -2.42 16.82 -3.32
CA ASP A 203 -2.52 15.87 -4.42
C ASP A 203 -3.80 15.01 -4.35
N SER A 204 -4.28 14.70 -3.13
CA SER A 204 -5.48 13.91 -2.89
C SER A 204 -6.77 14.70 -3.08
N ARG A 205 -6.80 15.96 -2.63
CA ARG A 205 -8.03 16.79 -2.56
C ARG A 205 -8.85 16.84 -3.85
N PRO A 206 -8.28 16.96 -5.07
CA PRO A 206 -9.08 17.09 -6.29
C PRO A 206 -9.82 15.80 -6.64
N GLN A 207 -9.36 14.69 -6.08
CA GLN A 207 -9.87 13.37 -6.37
C GLN A 207 -10.83 12.86 -5.29
N LEU A 208 -10.98 13.57 -4.16
CA LEU A 208 -11.86 13.19 -3.06
C LEU A 208 -13.33 13.02 -3.48
N LEU A 209 -13.84 13.89 -4.35
CA LEU A 209 -15.22 13.76 -4.85
C LEU A 209 -15.39 12.49 -5.70
N ARG A 210 -14.37 12.13 -6.48
CA ARG A 210 -14.38 10.91 -7.29
C ARG A 210 -14.24 9.67 -6.41
N LEU A 211 -13.42 9.73 -5.36
CA LEU A 211 -13.35 8.68 -4.34
C LEU A 211 -14.66 8.51 -3.59
N LEU A 212 -15.33 9.61 -3.25
CA LEU A 212 -16.65 9.57 -2.62
C LEU A 212 -17.66 8.88 -3.54
N GLY A 213 -17.62 9.18 -4.84
CA GLY A 213 -18.42 8.47 -5.84
C GLY A 213 -18.12 6.97 -5.89
N LEU A 214 -16.84 6.57 -5.90
CA LEU A 214 -16.43 5.16 -5.83
C LEU A 214 -16.92 4.49 -4.54
N LEU A 215 -16.84 5.20 -3.43
CA LEU A 215 -17.19 4.74 -2.11
C LEU A 215 -18.70 4.61 -1.91
N ILE A 216 -19.52 5.40 -2.59
CA ILE A 216 -20.98 5.20 -2.60
C ILE A 216 -21.33 4.04 -3.54
N LEU A 217 -20.66 3.97 -4.69
CA LEU A 217 -20.96 3.00 -5.73
C LEU A 217 -20.65 1.55 -5.32
N LEU A 218 -19.53 1.29 -4.62
CA LEU A 218 -19.16 -0.08 -4.25
C LEU A 218 -20.13 -0.72 -3.23
N PRO A 219 -20.49 -0.08 -2.10
CA PRO A 219 -21.50 -0.57 -1.18
C PRO A 219 -22.87 -0.66 -1.85
N LEU A 220 -23.25 0.28 -2.72
CA LEU A 220 -24.51 0.20 -3.46
C LEU A 220 -24.57 -1.05 -4.34
N LEU A 221 -23.45 -1.39 -4.99
CA LEU A 221 -23.33 -2.58 -5.82
C LEU A 221 -23.42 -3.87 -4.98
N VAL A 222 -22.81 -3.87 -3.79
CA VAL A 222 -22.95 -4.97 -2.82
C VAL A 222 -24.39 -5.07 -2.30
N ALA A 223 -25.02 -3.95 -1.93
CA ALA A 223 -26.39 -3.90 -1.47
C ALA A 223 -27.37 -4.38 -2.55
N LEU A 224 -27.13 -3.99 -3.80
CA LEU A 224 -27.90 -4.47 -4.96
C LEU A 224 -27.75 -5.98 -5.12
N ALA A 225 -26.55 -6.53 -5.00
CA ALA A 225 -26.31 -7.97 -5.10
C ALA A 225 -27.04 -8.74 -3.98
N MET A 226 -26.99 -8.23 -2.75
CA MET A 226 -27.71 -8.78 -1.61
C MET A 226 -29.23 -8.71 -1.81
N PHE A 227 -29.73 -7.57 -2.29
CA PHE A 227 -31.15 -7.35 -2.56
C PHE A 227 -31.66 -8.30 -3.64
N VAL A 228 -30.97 -8.37 -4.79
CA VAL A 228 -31.34 -9.26 -5.91
C VAL A 228 -31.29 -10.72 -5.47
N GLY A 229 -30.30 -11.11 -4.65
CA GLY A 229 -30.22 -12.46 -4.08
C GLY A 229 -31.39 -12.78 -3.15
N ALA A 230 -31.72 -11.87 -2.22
CA ALA A 230 -32.74 -12.09 -1.19
C ALA A 230 -34.19 -11.93 -1.71
N ALA A 231 -34.41 -11.15 -2.77
CA ALA A 231 -35.74 -10.78 -3.24
C ALA A 231 -36.68 -11.98 -3.54
N PRO A 232 -36.25 -13.05 -4.22
CA PRO A 232 -37.13 -14.19 -4.50
C PRO A 232 -37.65 -14.88 -3.22
N GLY A 233 -36.78 -15.06 -2.22
CA GLY A 233 -37.17 -15.65 -0.94
C GLY A 233 -38.12 -14.74 -0.16
N ALA A 234 -37.86 -13.44 -0.16
CA ALA A 234 -38.72 -12.45 0.48
C ALA A 234 -40.14 -12.41 -0.14
N VAL A 235 -40.24 -12.47 -1.47
CA VAL A 235 -41.53 -12.51 -2.18
C VAL A 235 -42.32 -13.77 -1.83
N LEU A 236 -41.67 -14.93 -1.76
CA LEU A 236 -42.34 -16.19 -1.38
C LEU A 236 -42.81 -16.21 0.08
N LEU A 237 -42.05 -15.58 0.98
CA LEU A 237 -42.47 -15.41 2.37
C LEU A 237 -43.72 -14.55 2.47
N ALA A 238 -43.76 -13.42 1.76
CA ALA A 238 -44.93 -12.55 1.69
C ALA A 238 -46.15 -13.25 1.08
N ALA A 239 -45.95 -14.20 0.16
CA ALA A 239 -47.00 -15.01 -0.43
C ALA A 239 -47.45 -16.22 0.43
N GLY A 240 -46.88 -16.39 1.64
CA GLY A 240 -47.28 -17.45 2.59
C GLY A 240 -46.54 -18.79 2.43
N PHE A 241 -45.64 -18.93 1.45
CA PHE A 241 -44.86 -20.16 1.23
C PHE A 241 -43.64 -20.22 2.18
N ARG A 242 -43.87 -20.37 3.48
CA ARG A 242 -42.84 -20.22 4.53
C ARG A 242 -41.58 -21.07 4.31
N ALA A 243 -41.73 -22.38 4.14
CA ALA A 243 -40.58 -23.28 4.01
C ALA A 243 -39.71 -22.94 2.78
N LEU A 244 -40.35 -22.81 1.60
CA LEU A 244 -39.67 -22.45 0.36
C LEU A 244 -39.07 -21.04 0.42
N GLY A 245 -39.80 -20.08 0.99
CA GLY A 245 -39.35 -18.70 1.14
C GLY A 245 -38.11 -18.56 2.01
N ILE A 246 -38.06 -19.24 3.16
CA ILE A 246 -36.87 -19.26 4.03
C ILE A 246 -35.69 -19.91 3.29
N SER A 247 -35.89 -21.07 2.66
CA SER A 247 -34.83 -21.76 1.92
C SER A 247 -34.25 -20.88 0.82
N LEU A 248 -35.09 -20.25 0.00
CA LEU A 248 -34.66 -19.36 -1.08
C LEU A 248 -34.02 -18.07 -0.56
N LEU A 249 -34.48 -17.53 0.57
CA LEU A 249 -33.88 -16.35 1.18
C LEU A 249 -32.46 -16.66 1.67
N LEU A 250 -32.24 -17.80 2.34
CA LEU A 250 -30.92 -18.21 2.81
C LEU A 250 -29.96 -18.48 1.65
N VAL A 251 -30.39 -19.21 0.62
CA VAL A 251 -29.58 -19.48 -0.58
C VAL A 251 -29.28 -18.18 -1.33
N GLY A 252 -30.27 -17.30 -1.44
CA GLY A 252 -30.16 -15.99 -2.06
C GLY A 252 -29.17 -15.07 -1.35
N LEU A 253 -29.24 -15.00 -0.01
CA LEU A 253 -28.28 -14.27 0.81
C LEU A 253 -26.86 -14.84 0.66
N LEU A 254 -26.71 -16.17 0.66
CA LEU A 254 -25.41 -16.79 0.44
C LEU A 254 -24.83 -16.43 -0.93
N ALA A 255 -25.64 -16.49 -2.00
CA ALA A 255 -25.24 -16.05 -3.32
C ALA A 255 -24.87 -14.56 -3.35
N GLY A 256 -25.62 -13.73 -2.63
CA GLY A 256 -25.32 -12.30 -2.42
C GLY A 256 -23.97 -12.08 -1.75
N VAL A 257 -23.64 -12.85 -0.71
CA VAL A 257 -22.33 -12.79 -0.02
C VAL A 257 -21.21 -13.20 -0.96
N VAL A 258 -21.38 -14.29 -1.74
CA VAL A 258 -20.39 -14.71 -2.74
C VAL A 258 -20.16 -13.61 -3.78
N ALA A 259 -21.23 -12.97 -4.26
CA ALA A 259 -21.13 -11.83 -5.18
C ALA A 259 -20.42 -10.64 -4.52
N ALA A 260 -20.72 -10.32 -3.26
CA ALA A 260 -20.09 -9.25 -2.50
C ALA A 260 -18.57 -9.47 -2.37
N VAL A 261 -18.14 -10.68 -2.01
CA VAL A 261 -16.72 -11.05 -1.96
C VAL A 261 -16.08 -10.94 -3.34
N TRP A 262 -16.77 -11.40 -4.38
CA TRP A 262 -16.29 -11.26 -5.76
C TRP A 262 -16.06 -9.79 -6.13
N PHE A 263 -17.01 -8.90 -5.85
CA PHE A 263 -16.89 -7.46 -6.11
C PHE A 263 -15.79 -6.80 -5.28
N TRP A 264 -15.66 -7.16 -4.00
CA TRP A 264 -14.62 -6.65 -3.12
C TRP A 264 -13.21 -6.94 -3.68
N VAL A 265 -12.96 -8.18 -4.10
CA VAL A 265 -11.66 -8.55 -4.71
C VAL A 265 -11.50 -7.87 -6.07
N ARG A 266 -12.54 -7.90 -6.90
CA ARG A 266 -12.56 -7.33 -8.27
C ARG A 266 -12.18 -5.85 -8.29
N PHE A 267 -12.69 -5.10 -7.32
CA PHE A 267 -12.57 -3.64 -7.24
C PHE A 267 -11.64 -3.15 -6.14
N SER A 268 -10.92 -4.05 -5.46
CA SER A 268 -9.93 -3.70 -4.44
C SER A 268 -8.84 -2.73 -4.93
N LEU A 269 -8.50 -2.78 -6.22
CA LEU A 269 -7.48 -1.92 -6.84
C LEU A 269 -8.08 -0.67 -7.51
N ALA A 270 -9.38 -0.41 -7.37
CA ALA A 270 -10.02 0.75 -8.00
C ALA A 270 -9.59 2.06 -7.34
N ALA A 271 -9.47 2.09 -6.01
CA ALA A 271 -9.01 3.27 -5.27
C ALA A 271 -7.57 3.69 -5.65
N PRO A 272 -6.55 2.81 -5.64
CA PRO A 272 -5.22 3.18 -6.09
C PRO A 272 -5.17 3.52 -7.58
N ALA A 273 -5.93 2.84 -8.45
CA ALA A 273 -6.01 3.21 -9.86
C ALA A 273 -6.59 4.62 -10.06
N LEU A 274 -7.64 4.97 -9.30
CA LEU A 274 -8.24 6.31 -9.33
C LEU A 274 -7.23 7.36 -8.88
N MET A 275 -6.61 7.17 -7.70
CA MET A 275 -5.64 8.10 -7.11
C MET A 275 -4.40 8.32 -7.96
N LEU A 276 -3.80 7.25 -8.47
CA LEU A 276 -2.50 7.28 -9.12
C LEU A 276 -2.61 7.59 -10.61
N GLU A 277 -3.64 7.06 -11.29
CA GLU A 277 -3.85 7.31 -12.73
C GLU A 277 -4.74 8.54 -12.99
N LYS A 278 -5.26 9.20 -11.94
CA LYS A 278 -6.15 10.38 -11.99
C LYS A 278 -7.39 10.18 -12.87
N GLN A 279 -7.86 8.93 -12.96
CA GLN A 279 -8.97 8.52 -13.82
C GLN A 279 -10.35 8.85 -13.20
N GLY A 280 -11.40 8.73 -14.01
CA GLY A 280 -12.78 8.75 -13.52
C GLY A 280 -13.15 7.44 -12.81
N VAL A 281 -14.24 7.45 -12.02
CA VAL A 281 -14.68 6.31 -11.19
C VAL A 281 -14.86 5.03 -12.01
N ILE A 282 -15.64 5.08 -13.09
CA ILE A 282 -15.93 3.92 -13.93
C ILE A 282 -14.66 3.40 -14.62
N THR A 283 -13.80 4.31 -15.09
CA THR A 283 -12.53 3.93 -15.73
C THR A 283 -11.61 3.24 -14.73
N ALA A 284 -11.51 3.75 -13.50
CA ALA A 284 -10.73 3.13 -12.43
C ALA A 284 -11.28 1.74 -12.03
N MET A 285 -12.60 1.55 -12.00
CA MET A 285 -13.21 0.23 -11.77
C MET A 285 -12.89 -0.75 -12.90
N ARG A 286 -13.03 -0.32 -14.17
CA ARG A 286 -12.65 -1.15 -15.33
C ARG A 286 -11.16 -1.50 -15.33
N ARG A 287 -10.33 -0.57 -14.87
CA ARG A 287 -8.89 -0.76 -14.71
C ARG A 287 -8.55 -1.79 -13.64
N SER A 288 -9.10 -1.65 -12.43
CA SER A 288 -9.02 -2.65 -11.36
C SER A 288 -9.47 -4.02 -11.87
N ALA A 289 -10.58 -4.01 -12.62
CA ALA A 289 -11.10 -5.19 -13.24
C ALA A 289 -10.10 -5.81 -14.27
N LYS A 290 -9.41 -5.02 -15.08
CA LYS A 290 -8.39 -5.56 -15.98
C LYS A 290 -7.20 -6.18 -15.21
N LEU A 291 -6.74 -5.51 -14.15
CA LEU A 291 -5.58 -5.91 -13.36
C LEU A 291 -5.81 -7.20 -12.55
N VAL A 292 -6.98 -7.35 -11.91
CA VAL A 292 -7.30 -8.52 -11.08
C VAL A 292 -7.67 -9.76 -11.91
N ARG A 293 -7.98 -9.57 -13.22
CA ARG A 293 -8.39 -10.70 -14.08
C ARG A 293 -7.24 -11.70 -14.20
N GLY A 294 -7.51 -12.98 -13.90
CA GLY A 294 -6.51 -14.06 -13.95
C GLY A 294 -5.57 -14.15 -12.75
N SER A 295 -5.63 -13.22 -11.78
CA SER A 295 -4.88 -13.25 -10.52
C SER A 295 -5.80 -13.18 -9.29
N TRP A 296 -7.11 -13.40 -9.49
CA TRP A 296 -8.17 -13.21 -8.48
C TRP A 296 -7.86 -13.93 -7.15
N TRP A 297 -7.48 -15.21 -7.19
CA TRP A 297 -7.17 -16.00 -5.98
C TRP A 297 -5.98 -15.46 -5.20
N ARG A 298 -4.97 -14.95 -5.91
CA ARG A 298 -3.80 -14.33 -5.27
C ARG A 298 -4.19 -13.01 -4.62
N VAL A 299 -4.93 -12.15 -5.31
CA VAL A 299 -5.40 -10.87 -4.75
C VAL A 299 -6.30 -11.14 -3.53
N PHE A 300 -7.24 -12.08 -3.65
CA PHE A 300 -8.09 -12.52 -2.54
C PHE A 300 -7.26 -13.02 -1.35
N GLY A 301 -6.32 -13.94 -1.58
CA GLY A 301 -5.49 -14.51 -0.51
C GLY A 301 -4.65 -13.47 0.21
N VAL A 302 -4.01 -12.54 -0.51
CA VAL A 302 -3.24 -11.45 0.11
C VAL A 302 -4.14 -10.48 0.88
N GLN A 303 -5.31 -10.12 0.32
CA GLN A 303 -6.26 -9.23 0.99
C GLN A 303 -6.84 -9.85 2.26
N ILE A 304 -7.20 -11.14 2.23
CA ILE A 304 -7.68 -11.86 3.42
C ILE A 304 -6.56 -11.96 4.46
N LEU A 305 -5.35 -12.34 4.07
CA LEU A 305 -4.22 -12.40 4.99
C LEU A 305 -3.96 -11.06 5.66
N ALA A 306 -3.90 -9.97 4.88
CA ALA A 306 -3.73 -8.62 5.42
C ALA A 306 -4.89 -8.20 6.31
N THR A 307 -6.12 -8.58 5.97
CA THR A 307 -7.30 -8.31 6.79
C THR A 307 -7.21 -9.04 8.13
N ILE A 308 -6.87 -10.33 8.13
CA ILE A 308 -6.69 -11.13 9.35
C ILE A 308 -5.61 -10.51 10.24
N LEU A 309 -4.44 -10.20 9.68
CA LEU A 309 -3.35 -9.57 10.43
C LEU A 309 -3.78 -8.24 11.05
N VAL A 310 -4.46 -7.40 10.27
CA VAL A 310 -4.94 -6.10 10.76
C VAL A 310 -6.01 -6.26 11.83
N VAL A 311 -6.93 -7.23 11.69
CA VAL A 311 -7.94 -7.52 12.72
C VAL A 311 -7.27 -7.97 14.01
N ILE A 312 -6.29 -8.88 13.94
CA ILE A 312 -5.54 -9.33 15.13
C ILE A 312 -4.87 -8.14 15.82
N VAL A 313 -4.12 -7.32 15.06
CA VAL A 313 -3.44 -6.14 15.60
C VAL A 313 -4.44 -5.15 16.21
N ALA A 314 -5.55 -4.88 15.53
CA ALA A 314 -6.59 -3.98 16.01
C ALA A 314 -7.24 -4.50 17.30
N SER A 315 -7.52 -5.80 17.40
CA SER A 315 -8.13 -6.42 18.58
C SER A 315 -7.19 -6.38 19.78
N VAL A 316 -5.90 -6.69 19.60
CA VAL A 316 -4.89 -6.60 20.66
C VAL A 316 -4.76 -5.17 21.17
N LEU A 317 -4.72 -4.19 20.27
CA LEU A 317 -4.60 -2.77 20.64
C LEU A 317 -5.88 -2.21 21.29
N GLN A 318 -7.05 -2.74 20.94
CA GLN A 318 -8.32 -2.31 21.52
C GLN A 318 -8.63 -2.95 22.87
N MET A 319 -8.11 -4.16 23.15
CA MET A 319 -8.42 -4.87 24.40
C MET A 319 -8.25 -4.02 25.67
N PRO A 320 -7.12 -3.30 25.89
CA PRO A 320 -6.95 -2.48 27.08
C PRO A 320 -8.02 -1.38 27.19
N ALA A 321 -8.34 -0.73 26.08
CA ALA A 321 -9.33 0.34 26.03
C ALA A 321 -10.75 -0.17 26.35
N THR A 322 -11.10 -1.35 25.85
CA THR A 322 -12.37 -2.01 26.17
C THR A 322 -12.47 -2.38 27.65
N LEU A 323 -11.39 -2.90 28.25
CA LEU A 323 -11.34 -3.22 29.68
C LEU A 323 -11.46 -1.97 30.55
N ILE A 324 -10.71 -0.91 30.22
CA ILE A 324 -10.78 0.38 30.93
C ILE A 324 -12.19 0.97 30.82
N GLY A 325 -12.78 0.96 29.62
CA GLY A 325 -14.14 1.46 29.41
C GLY A 325 -15.18 0.70 30.21
N MET A 326 -15.01 -0.62 30.34
CA MET A 326 -15.91 -1.47 31.12
C MET A 326 -15.82 -1.15 32.62
N LEU A 327 -14.62 -1.01 33.17
CA LEU A 327 -14.42 -0.60 34.57
C LEU A 327 -14.96 0.82 34.82
N ALA A 328 -14.72 1.76 33.90
CA ALA A 328 -15.17 3.14 33.98
C ALA A 328 -16.70 3.30 33.80
N SER A 329 -17.38 2.28 33.25
CA SER A 329 -18.84 2.29 33.12
C SER A 329 -19.57 1.95 34.43
N GLY A 330 -18.85 1.47 35.46
CA GLY A 330 -19.42 1.03 36.73
C GLY A 330 -20.17 -0.31 36.66
N GLN A 331 -20.38 -0.87 35.46
CA GLN A 331 -21.04 -2.17 35.25
C GLN A 331 -20.08 -3.35 35.49
N GLY A 332 -18.77 -3.12 35.55
CA GLY A 332 -17.78 -4.17 35.82
C GLY A 332 -17.83 -5.33 34.81
N LEU A 333 -17.41 -6.53 35.23
CA LEU A 333 -17.38 -7.73 34.38
C LEU A 333 -18.77 -8.35 34.14
N SER A 334 -19.84 -7.92 34.86
CA SER A 334 -21.17 -8.51 34.67
C SER A 334 -21.77 -8.19 33.30
N ALA A 335 -21.47 -7.01 32.74
CA ALA A 335 -21.87 -6.65 31.37
C ALA A 335 -21.31 -7.62 30.31
N PHE A 336 -20.13 -8.21 30.54
CA PHE A 336 -19.56 -9.23 29.66
C PHE A 336 -20.32 -10.56 29.75
N ALA A 337 -20.73 -10.94 30.98
CA ALA A 337 -21.52 -12.15 31.21
C ALA A 337 -22.94 -12.04 30.63
N GLU A 338 -23.52 -10.84 30.64
CA GLU A 338 -24.86 -10.55 30.11
C GLU A 338 -24.87 -10.32 28.58
N GLY A 339 -23.69 -10.30 27.94
CA GLY A 339 -23.56 -10.07 26.49
C GLY A 339 -24.06 -8.71 26.01
N THR A 340 -24.35 -7.78 26.94
CA THR A 340 -24.85 -6.43 26.63
C THR A 340 -23.72 -5.44 26.86
N PRO A 341 -23.04 -4.96 25.81
CA PRO A 341 -21.94 -4.04 25.97
C PRO A 341 -22.43 -2.72 26.62
N PRO A 342 -21.68 -2.15 27.57
CA PRO A 342 -22.05 -0.87 28.16
C PRO A 342 -22.19 0.21 27.08
N THR A 343 -23.23 1.04 27.15
CA THR A 343 -23.47 2.11 26.15
C THR A 343 -23.16 3.51 26.68
N GLY A 344 -22.69 3.61 27.93
CA GLY A 344 -22.37 4.89 28.56
C GLY A 344 -21.22 5.63 27.86
N TRP A 345 -21.25 6.97 27.92
CA TRP A 345 -20.21 7.82 27.33
C TRP A 345 -18.80 7.50 27.82
N SER A 346 -18.61 7.08 29.08
CA SER A 346 -17.31 6.67 29.60
C SER A 346 -16.74 5.44 28.88
N TYR A 347 -17.59 4.46 28.56
CA TYR A 347 -17.22 3.30 27.76
C TYR A 347 -16.92 3.70 26.31
N LEU A 348 -17.82 4.47 25.68
CA LEU A 348 -17.67 4.88 24.27
C LEU A 348 -16.44 5.75 24.03
N ILE A 349 -16.10 6.65 24.97
CA ILE A 349 -14.88 7.46 24.90
C ILE A 349 -13.64 6.58 25.05
N SER A 350 -13.65 5.65 26.02
CA SER A 350 -12.52 4.74 26.24
C SER A 350 -12.25 3.87 25.01
N VAL A 351 -13.28 3.21 24.48
CA VAL A 351 -13.20 2.41 23.25
C VAL A 351 -12.82 3.27 22.06
N GLY A 352 -13.36 4.50 21.94
CA GLY A 352 -12.99 5.46 20.91
C GLY A 352 -11.49 5.77 20.90
N ILE A 353 -10.89 6.00 22.06
CA ILE A 353 -9.44 6.21 22.20
C ILE A 353 -8.67 4.97 21.74
N GLY A 354 -9.07 3.78 22.19
CA GLY A 354 -8.47 2.52 21.73
C GLY A 354 -8.57 2.33 20.21
N ALA A 355 -9.71 2.69 19.64
CA ALA A 355 -9.97 2.62 18.21
C ALA A 355 -9.11 3.63 17.43
N VAL A 356 -8.86 4.84 17.96
CA VAL A 356 -7.91 5.80 17.36
C VAL A 356 -6.51 5.22 17.33
N ILE A 357 -6.02 4.65 18.44
CA ILE A 357 -4.70 4.04 18.52
C ILE A 357 -4.57 2.88 17.53
N ALA A 358 -5.55 1.97 17.54
CA ALA A 358 -5.59 0.84 16.62
C ALA A 358 -5.63 1.28 15.15
N SER A 359 -6.47 2.26 14.81
CA SER A 359 -6.63 2.77 13.44
C SER A 359 -5.36 3.47 12.94
N THR A 360 -4.69 4.22 13.81
CA THR A 360 -3.42 4.92 13.50
C THR A 360 -2.34 3.95 13.01
N ILE A 361 -2.30 2.74 13.57
CA ILE A 361 -1.33 1.70 13.21
C ILE A 361 -1.81 0.87 12.02
N THR A 362 -3.11 0.60 11.94
CA THR A 362 -3.66 -0.35 10.95
C THR A 362 -3.96 0.26 9.59
N PHE A 363 -4.29 1.55 9.50
CA PHE A 363 -4.52 2.22 8.22
C PHE A 363 -3.32 2.17 7.27
N PRO A 364 -2.07 2.47 7.71
CA PRO A 364 -0.87 2.32 6.87
C PRO A 364 -0.67 0.93 6.31
N ILE A 365 -0.93 -0.10 7.12
CA ILE A 365 -0.72 -1.50 6.73
C ILE A 365 -1.71 -1.86 5.60
N ARG A 366 -3.01 -1.55 5.79
CA ARG A 366 -4.04 -1.77 4.75
C ARG A 366 -3.72 -1.02 3.46
N ALA A 367 -3.33 0.25 3.58
CA ALA A 367 -3.01 1.09 2.43
C ALA A 367 -1.76 0.59 1.69
N GLY A 368 -0.71 0.21 2.43
CA GLY A 368 0.53 -0.31 1.88
C GLY A 368 0.32 -1.60 1.12
N VAL A 369 -0.38 -2.57 1.72
CA VAL A 369 -0.68 -3.84 1.05
C VAL A 369 -1.47 -3.59 -0.24
N THR A 370 -2.51 -2.75 -0.20
CA THR A 370 -3.34 -2.48 -1.37
C THR A 370 -2.56 -1.74 -2.48
N ALA A 371 -1.73 -0.76 -2.11
CA ALA A 371 -0.89 -0.02 -3.05
C ALA A 371 0.19 -0.91 -3.69
N LEU A 372 0.83 -1.79 -2.90
CA LEU A 372 1.84 -2.73 -3.39
C LEU A 372 1.24 -3.85 -4.23
N LEU A 373 0.03 -4.33 -3.90
CA LEU A 373 -0.72 -5.22 -4.77
C LEU A 373 -1.03 -4.57 -6.12
N TYR A 374 -1.45 -3.30 -6.12
CA TYR A 374 -1.67 -2.56 -7.35
C TYR A 374 -0.39 -2.43 -8.18
N LEU A 375 0.74 -2.09 -7.55
CA LEU A 375 2.03 -2.01 -8.23
C LEU A 375 2.50 -3.37 -8.76
N ASP A 376 2.38 -4.44 -7.97
CA ASP A 376 2.69 -5.82 -8.37
C ASP A 376 1.88 -6.23 -9.60
N GLN A 377 0.57 -5.92 -9.63
CA GLN A 377 -0.26 -6.24 -10.79
C GLN A 377 0.13 -5.44 -12.03
N ARG A 378 0.54 -4.17 -11.87
CA ARG A 378 1.07 -3.39 -13.01
C ARG A 378 2.39 -3.92 -13.52
N ILE A 379 3.31 -4.32 -12.64
CA ILE A 379 4.58 -4.96 -13.04
C ILE A 379 4.27 -6.24 -13.83
N ARG A 380 3.42 -7.13 -13.30
CA ARG A 380 3.09 -8.42 -13.94
C ARG A 380 2.31 -8.30 -15.25
N ARG A 381 1.46 -7.29 -15.40
CA ARG A 381 0.54 -7.15 -16.56
C ARG A 381 1.01 -6.15 -17.60
N GLU A 382 1.88 -5.22 -17.23
CA GLU A 382 2.24 -4.06 -18.05
C GLU A 382 3.75 -3.92 -18.23
N ALA A 383 4.55 -4.83 -17.66
CA ALA A 383 6.00 -4.81 -17.77
C ALA A 383 6.61 -3.47 -17.32
N LEU A 384 6.05 -2.88 -16.25
CA LEU A 384 6.52 -1.62 -15.65
C LEU A 384 7.97 -1.72 -15.18
N ASP A 385 8.43 -2.93 -14.85
CA ASP A 385 9.84 -3.23 -14.58
C ASP A 385 10.76 -2.84 -15.74
N LEU A 386 10.30 -2.95 -16.99
CA LEU A 386 11.07 -2.56 -18.18
C LEU A 386 11.18 -1.05 -18.34
N GLU A 387 10.08 -0.32 -18.07
CA GLU A 387 10.08 1.14 -18.11
C GLU A 387 10.91 1.73 -16.97
N LEU A 388 10.86 1.13 -15.79
CA LEU A 388 11.65 1.54 -14.63
C LEU A 388 13.12 1.16 -14.77
N ALA A 389 13.45 0.00 -15.35
CA ALA A 389 14.83 -0.38 -15.66
C ALA A 389 15.47 0.54 -16.71
N ARG A 390 14.68 0.97 -17.71
CA ARG A 390 15.09 1.97 -18.70
C ARG A 390 15.28 3.35 -18.06
N ALA A 391 14.38 3.78 -17.17
CA ALA A 391 14.49 5.05 -16.46
C ALA A 391 15.63 5.08 -15.42
N ALA A 392 16.00 3.93 -14.86
CA ALA A 392 17.10 3.78 -13.91
C ALA A 392 18.48 3.54 -14.56
N GLY A 393 18.56 3.49 -15.90
CA GLY A 393 19.83 3.37 -16.63
C GLY A 393 20.54 2.03 -16.46
N VAL A 394 19.82 0.93 -16.24
CA VAL A 394 20.43 -0.40 -16.10
C VAL A 394 21.04 -0.84 -17.45
N PRO A 395 22.32 -1.27 -17.51
CA PRO A 395 22.96 -1.71 -18.75
C PRO A 395 22.16 -2.83 -19.44
N GLY A 396 21.86 -2.66 -20.73
CA GLY A 396 21.06 -3.61 -21.53
C GLY A 396 19.59 -3.24 -21.73
N TYR A 397 19.09 -2.15 -21.15
CA TYR A 397 17.72 -1.63 -21.35
C TYR A 397 17.65 -0.19 -21.91
N GLY A 398 18.81 0.42 -22.19
CA GLY A 398 18.95 1.73 -22.81
C GLY A 398 18.53 1.76 -24.29
N ASP A 399 18.24 2.94 -24.81
CA ASP A 399 17.86 3.17 -26.20
C ASP A 399 19.00 2.67 -27.12
N PRO A 400 18.76 1.82 -28.14
CA PRO A 400 19.80 1.26 -29.02
C PRO A 400 20.58 2.30 -29.84
N LYS A 401 20.32 3.60 -29.62
CA LYS A 401 21.04 4.73 -30.24
C LYS A 401 22.30 5.15 -29.46
N SER A 402 22.45 4.81 -28.18
CA SER A 402 23.68 5.14 -27.42
C SER A 402 24.80 4.14 -27.59
N ASP A 403 24.50 2.92 -28.07
CA ASP A 403 25.48 1.82 -28.20
C ASP A 403 26.10 1.73 -29.60
N ARG A 404 25.97 2.77 -30.43
CA ARG A 404 26.81 2.85 -31.64
C ARG A 404 28.21 3.25 -31.21
N PRO A 405 29.25 2.43 -31.45
CA PRO A 405 30.61 2.91 -31.35
C PRO A 405 30.73 4.11 -32.28
N THR A 406 31.16 5.26 -31.76
CA THR A 406 31.68 6.33 -32.60
C THR A 406 32.76 5.72 -33.49
N PRO A 407 32.58 5.69 -34.83
CA PRO A 407 33.64 5.24 -35.71
C PRO A 407 34.75 6.27 -35.60
N GLY A 408 35.90 5.82 -35.07
CA GLY A 408 37.23 6.43 -35.18
C GLY A 408 37.34 7.95 -35.22
N SER A 409 37.92 8.50 -34.16
CA SER A 409 38.81 9.66 -34.26
C SER A 409 39.93 9.51 -33.26
#